data_AF-A0A928KJQ1-F1
#
_entry.id   AF-A0A928KJQ1-F1
#
_cell.length_a   1.000
_cell.length_b   1.000
_cell.length_c   1.000
_cell.angle_alpha   90.00
_cell.angle_beta   90.00
_cell.angle_gamma   90.00
#
_symmetry.space_group_name_H-M   'P 1'
#
loop_
_entity.id
_entity.type
_entity.pdbx_description
1 polymer ?
#
loop_
_entity_poly.entity_id
_entity_poly.type
_entity_poly.pdbx_seq_one_letter_code
_entity_poly.pdbx_strand_id
1 'polypeptide(L)'
;MKKSPYIIPKENAFSIISVICMAVCIALRIFYYAVKGFNAFEFLTLLFLPLLSAVIFIAVVLFWGRSHAAATSVSVALGVIFFIIKAFSFDSALHTALCIILYIAVLLIYSLTVFGIIPTKKLLYPLFGLPLLYHIFVEDMKLYVLAKPPVPFLEWLPEISVLLIMAGLLSVSAALKKDR
;
A
#
# COMPACT_ATOMS: atom_id res chain seq x y z
N MET A 1 3.40 -4.97 -26.00
CA MET A 1 3.07 -4.13 -24.83
C MET A 1 3.67 -2.74 -25.05
N LYS A 2 2.88 -1.67 -24.90
CA LYS A 2 3.36 -0.28 -25.07
C LYS A 2 4.30 0.05 -23.90
N LYS A 3 5.48 0.63 -24.18
CA LYS A 3 6.45 1.03 -23.14
C LYS A 3 5.77 2.03 -22.20
N SER A 4 5.90 1.85 -20.88
CA SER A 4 5.31 2.78 -19.92
C SER A 4 5.99 4.14 -20.05
N PRO A 5 5.23 5.26 -20.07
CA PRO A 5 5.80 6.61 -20.17
C PRO A 5 6.46 7.06 -18.86
N TYR A 6 6.37 6.26 -17.80
CA TYR A 6 7.08 6.47 -16.56
C TYR A 6 8.03 5.31 -16.28
N ILE A 7 9.14 5.64 -15.64
CA ILE A 7 10.14 4.70 -15.13
C ILE A 7 10.32 4.88 -13.63
N ILE A 8 10.68 3.80 -12.98
CA ILE A 8 11.07 3.74 -11.56
C ILE A 8 12.57 3.38 -11.53
N PRO A 9 13.46 4.36 -11.31
CA PRO A 9 14.90 4.09 -11.27
C PRO A 9 15.26 3.34 -9.99
N LYS A 10 15.74 2.10 -10.11
CA LYS A 10 16.10 1.25 -8.97
C LYS A 10 17.15 1.84 -8.03
N GLU A 11 18.03 2.71 -8.54
CA GLU A 11 19.09 3.37 -7.77
C GLU A 11 18.58 4.61 -7.01
N ASN A 12 17.34 5.02 -7.24
CA ASN A 12 16.77 6.16 -6.55
C ASN A 12 16.51 5.82 -5.08
N ALA A 13 16.92 6.71 -4.17
CA ALA A 13 16.72 6.52 -2.73
C ALA A 13 15.25 6.23 -2.37
N PHE A 14 14.28 6.91 -3.01
CA PHE A 14 12.86 6.67 -2.76
C PHE A 14 12.38 5.31 -3.28
N SER A 15 12.96 4.79 -4.37
CA SER A 15 12.68 3.42 -4.83
C SER A 15 13.20 2.38 -3.84
N ILE A 16 14.40 2.60 -3.30
CA ILE A 16 14.99 1.73 -2.28
C ILE A 16 14.15 1.75 -1.00
N ILE A 17 13.77 2.93 -0.50
CA ILE A 17 12.89 3.09 0.66
C ILE A 17 11.57 2.35 0.41
N SER A 18 10.98 2.52 -0.77
CA SER A 18 9.74 1.84 -1.13
C SER A 18 9.84 0.32 -1.04
N VAL A 19 10.91 -0.27 -1.60
CA VAL A 19 11.18 -1.71 -1.53
C VAL A 19 11.39 -2.18 -0.09
N ILE A 20 12.15 -1.43 0.70
CA ILE A 20 12.40 -1.77 2.12
C ILE A 20 11.07 -1.76 2.90
N CYS A 21 10.24 -0.73 2.72
CA CYS A 21 8.93 -0.67 3.39
C CYS A 21 8.06 -1.88 3.05
N MET A 22 8.00 -2.26 1.77
CA MET A 22 7.22 -3.44 1.34
C MET A 22 7.79 -4.74 1.91
N ALA A 23 9.12 -4.88 1.98
CA ALA A 23 9.78 -6.06 2.55
C ALA A 23 9.53 -6.18 4.06
N VAL A 24 9.64 -5.06 4.80
CA VAL A 24 9.33 -5.03 6.23
C VAL A 24 7.85 -5.31 6.48
N CYS A 25 6.94 -4.75 5.66
CA CYS A 25 5.51 -5.08 5.73
C CYS A 25 5.25 -6.59 5.64
N ILE A 26 5.89 -7.28 4.68
CA ILE A 26 5.80 -8.74 4.54
C ILE A 26 6.25 -9.44 5.83
N ALA A 27 7.42 -9.06 6.35
CA ALA A 27 7.98 -9.67 7.56
C ALA A 27 7.05 -9.49 8.77
N LEU A 28 6.49 -8.29 8.97
CA LEU A 28 5.57 -8.02 10.07
C LEU A 28 4.29 -8.86 9.98
N ARG A 29 3.71 -9.01 8.77
CA ARG A 29 2.50 -9.83 8.58
C ARG A 29 2.77 -11.31 8.81
N ILE A 30 3.87 -11.83 8.28
CA ILE A 30 4.27 -13.23 8.52
C ILE A 30 4.44 -13.48 10.01
N PHE A 31 5.18 -12.60 10.70
CA PHE A 31 5.41 -12.75 12.13
C PHE A 31 4.12 -12.69 12.95
N TYR A 32 3.23 -11.72 12.66
CA TYR A 32 1.94 -11.60 13.34
C TYR A 32 1.09 -12.87 13.21
N TYR A 33 0.91 -13.35 11.97
CA TYR A 33 0.09 -14.53 11.70
C TYR A 33 0.74 -15.85 12.11
N ALA A 34 2.07 -15.90 12.21
CA ALA A 34 2.78 -17.04 12.80
C ALA A 34 2.49 -17.18 14.31
N VAL A 35 2.26 -16.06 15.02
CA VAL A 35 1.96 -16.07 16.45
C VAL A 35 0.46 -16.21 16.72
N LYS A 36 -0.38 -15.44 16.01
CA LYS A 36 -1.84 -15.41 16.24
C LYS A 36 -2.58 -16.62 15.67
N GLY A 37 -2.00 -17.25 14.65
CA GLY A 37 -2.71 -18.21 13.81
C GLY A 37 -3.71 -17.52 12.88
N PHE A 38 -4.38 -18.32 12.05
CA PHE A 38 -5.38 -17.83 11.08
C PHE A 38 -6.37 -18.93 10.73
N ASN A 39 -7.58 -18.54 10.36
CA ASN A 39 -8.48 -19.41 9.59
C ASN A 39 -8.22 -19.27 8.08
N ALA A 40 -8.88 -20.09 7.26
CA ALA A 40 -8.67 -20.10 5.80
C ALA A 40 -9.01 -18.75 5.13
N PHE A 41 -10.03 -18.05 5.63
CA PHE A 41 -10.43 -16.75 5.09
C PHE A 41 -9.42 -15.65 5.44
N GLU A 42 -8.99 -15.60 6.71
CA GLU A 42 -7.95 -14.68 7.19
C GLU A 42 -6.60 -14.93 6.51
N PHE A 43 -6.25 -16.20 6.29
CA PHE A 43 -5.07 -16.56 5.52
C PHE A 43 -5.11 -15.96 4.12
N LEU A 44 -6.20 -16.17 3.39
CA LEU A 44 -6.29 -15.72 2.01
C LEU A 44 -6.35 -14.20 1.91
N THR A 45 -7.19 -13.56 2.74
CA THR A 45 -7.52 -12.14 2.60
C THR A 45 -6.55 -11.25 3.36
N LEU A 46 -6.13 -11.62 4.57
CA LEU A 46 -5.36 -10.75 5.46
C LEU A 46 -3.86 -11.07 5.47
N LEU A 47 -3.44 -12.27 5.07
CA LEU A 47 -2.03 -12.62 4.93
C LEU A 47 -1.62 -12.70 3.45
N PHE A 48 -2.18 -13.64 2.71
CA PHE A 48 -1.73 -13.98 1.36
C PHE A 48 -1.89 -12.83 0.37
N LEU A 49 -3.06 -12.19 0.32
CA LEU A 49 -3.33 -11.09 -0.61
C LEU A 49 -2.36 -9.89 -0.46
N PRO A 50 -2.15 -9.33 0.75
CA PRO A 50 -1.18 -8.25 0.93
C PRO A 50 0.27 -8.71 0.72
N LEU A 51 0.62 -9.95 1.06
CA LEU A 51 1.94 -10.52 0.74
C LEU A 51 2.17 -10.58 -0.77
N LEU A 52 1.22 -11.14 -1.51
CA LEU A 52 1.29 -11.27 -2.95
C LEU A 52 1.41 -9.90 -3.61
N SER A 53 0.60 -8.93 -3.17
CA SER A 53 0.70 -7.54 -3.62
C SER A 53 2.11 -6.98 -3.40
N ALA A 54 2.68 -7.10 -2.20
CA ALA A 54 3.99 -6.56 -1.86
C ALA A 54 5.14 -7.29 -2.60
N VAL A 55 5.09 -8.61 -2.76
CA VAL A 55 6.09 -9.39 -3.50
C VAL A 55 6.10 -9.00 -4.98
N ILE A 56 4.91 -8.92 -5.61
CA ILE A 56 4.79 -8.45 -6.99
C ILE A 56 5.33 -7.03 -7.12
N PHE A 57 5.02 -6.15 -6.16
CA PHE A 57 5.53 -4.78 -6.16
C PHE A 57 7.06 -4.73 -6.18
N ILE A 58 7.69 -5.44 -5.22
CA ILE A 58 9.14 -5.50 -5.08
C ILE A 58 9.78 -6.05 -6.36
N ALA A 59 9.25 -7.16 -6.88
CA ALA A 59 9.75 -7.77 -8.11
C ALA A 59 9.67 -6.80 -9.30
N VAL A 60 8.53 -6.11 -9.47
CA VAL A 60 8.38 -5.12 -10.53
C VAL A 60 9.37 -3.97 -10.38
N VAL A 61 9.52 -3.40 -9.18
CA VAL A 61 10.43 -2.26 -8.97
C VAL A 61 11.90 -2.65 -9.20
N LEU A 62 12.33 -3.81 -8.70
CA LEU A 62 13.74 -4.23 -8.78
C LEU A 62 14.15 -4.70 -10.17
N PHE A 63 13.30 -5.47 -10.86
CA PHE A 63 13.66 -6.11 -12.13
C PHE A 63 13.14 -5.34 -13.35
N TRP A 64 11.94 -4.75 -13.27
CA TRP A 64 11.25 -4.17 -14.43
C TRP A 64 10.90 -2.69 -14.29
N GLY A 65 11.33 -2.01 -13.22
CA GLY A 65 10.93 -0.64 -12.91
C GLY A 65 11.23 0.36 -14.03
N ARG A 66 12.31 0.13 -14.81
CA ARG A 66 12.70 1.00 -15.93
C ARG A 66 11.96 0.74 -17.25
N SER A 67 11.24 -0.37 -17.40
CA SER A 67 10.59 -0.74 -18.67
C SER A 67 9.08 -0.89 -18.53
N HIS A 68 8.61 -1.30 -17.35
CA HIS A 68 7.22 -1.67 -17.10
C HIS A 68 6.75 -1.13 -15.75
N ALA A 69 6.96 0.16 -15.46
CA ALA A 69 6.45 0.78 -14.25
C ALA A 69 4.93 0.56 -14.10
N ALA A 70 4.19 0.52 -15.21
CA ALA A 70 2.75 0.19 -15.22
C ALA A 70 2.38 -1.19 -14.66
N ALA A 71 3.33 -2.13 -14.57
CA ALA A 71 3.08 -3.43 -13.93
C ALA A 71 2.86 -3.31 -12.41
N THR A 72 3.32 -2.21 -11.79
CA THR A 72 3.02 -1.91 -10.37
C THR A 72 1.52 -1.71 -10.13
N SER A 73 0.73 -1.36 -11.15
CA SER A 73 -0.74 -1.27 -11.05
C SER A 73 -1.38 -2.60 -10.68
N VAL A 74 -0.79 -3.72 -11.07
CA VAL A 74 -1.29 -5.06 -10.68
C VAL A 74 -1.14 -5.25 -9.17
N SER A 75 0.01 -4.89 -8.63
CA SER A 75 0.24 -4.92 -7.18
C SER A 75 -0.72 -3.97 -6.46
N VAL A 76 -0.89 -2.73 -6.95
CA VAL A 76 -1.81 -1.75 -6.36
C VAL A 76 -3.26 -2.26 -6.43
N ALA A 77 -3.68 -2.92 -7.50
CA ALA A 77 -5.01 -3.52 -7.59
C ALA A 77 -5.23 -4.59 -6.52
N LEU A 78 -4.26 -5.48 -6.31
CA LEU A 78 -4.33 -6.49 -5.24
C LEU A 78 -4.39 -5.83 -3.86
N GLY A 79 -3.61 -4.78 -3.62
CA GLY A 79 -3.65 -4.01 -2.38
C GLY A 79 -5.00 -3.33 -2.17
N VAL A 80 -5.61 -2.76 -3.21
CA VAL A 80 -6.94 -2.15 -3.16
C VAL A 80 -8.01 -3.18 -2.84
N ILE A 81 -7.95 -4.38 -3.41
CA ILE A 81 -8.86 -5.48 -3.04
C ILE A 81 -8.73 -5.81 -1.56
N PHE A 82 -7.50 -5.93 -1.05
CA PHE A 82 -7.24 -6.13 0.38
C PHE A 82 -7.86 -5.03 1.24
N PHE A 83 -7.66 -3.76 0.87
CA PHE A 83 -8.22 -2.63 1.62
C PHE A 83 -9.74 -2.55 1.57
N ILE A 84 -10.37 -2.89 0.44
CA ILE A 84 -11.83 -2.97 0.32
C ILE A 84 -12.37 -4.06 1.26
N ILE A 85 -11.74 -5.23 1.32
CA ILE A 85 -12.13 -6.30 2.25
C ILE A 85 -11.99 -5.81 3.70
N LYS A 86 -10.88 -5.13 4.05
CA LYS A 86 -10.67 -4.54 5.38
C LYS A 86 -11.76 -3.52 5.72
N ALA A 87 -12.19 -2.68 4.78
CA ALA A 87 -13.19 -1.63 5.03
C ALA A 87 -14.58 -2.16 5.41
N PHE A 88 -14.92 -3.40 5.05
CA PHE A 88 -16.14 -4.06 5.54
C PHE A 88 -16.09 -4.42 7.02
N SER A 89 -14.93 -4.30 7.66
CA SER A 89 -14.78 -4.51 9.11
C SER A 89 -15.00 -3.22 9.93
N PHE A 90 -15.30 -2.08 9.30
CA PHE A 90 -15.58 -0.84 10.02
C PHE A 90 -17.02 -0.79 10.53
N ASP A 91 -17.22 -0.18 11.71
CA ASP A 91 -18.54 -0.07 12.34
C ASP A 91 -19.49 0.91 11.64
N SER A 92 -18.96 1.87 10.88
CA SER A 92 -19.73 2.94 10.25
C SER A 92 -19.86 2.71 8.74
N ALA A 93 -21.10 2.53 8.27
CA ALA A 93 -21.41 2.38 6.84
C ALA A 93 -20.92 3.57 5.99
N LEU A 94 -21.00 4.79 6.53
CA LEU A 94 -20.50 5.99 5.85
C LEU A 94 -18.97 5.95 5.74
N HIS A 95 -18.28 5.53 6.81
CA HIS A 95 -16.83 5.37 6.79
C HIS A 95 -16.40 4.32 5.76
N THR A 96 -17.05 3.14 5.75
CA THR A 96 -16.83 2.09 4.76
C THR A 96 -17.02 2.59 3.33
N ALA A 97 -18.14 3.28 3.04
CA ALA A 97 -18.44 3.78 1.71
C ALA A 97 -17.39 4.79 1.22
N LEU A 98 -17.00 5.75 2.07
CA LEU A 98 -15.96 6.74 1.75
C LEU A 98 -14.59 6.08 1.50
N CYS A 99 -14.22 5.08 2.31
CA CYS A 99 -12.97 4.33 2.11
C CYS A 99 -12.98 3.54 0.81
N ILE A 100 -14.08 2.87 0.45
CA ILE A 100 -14.19 2.15 -0.82
C ILE A 100 -14.02 3.11 -2.00
N ILE A 101 -14.68 4.28 -1.97
CA ILE A 101 -14.52 5.31 -3.01
C ILE A 101 -13.07 5.75 -3.10
N LEU A 102 -12.41 6.00 -1.95
CA LEU A 102 -11.00 6.36 -1.90
C LEU A 102 -10.11 5.26 -2.50
N TYR A 103 -10.32 3.98 -2.19
CA TYR A 103 -9.51 2.89 -2.72
C TYR A 103 -9.70 2.67 -4.23
N ILE A 104 -10.92 2.85 -4.73
CA ILE A 104 -11.18 2.87 -6.17
C ILE A 104 -10.46 4.05 -6.83
N ALA A 105 -10.52 5.24 -6.22
CA ALA A 105 -9.78 6.41 -6.69
C ALA A 105 -8.26 6.16 -6.67
N VAL A 106 -7.73 5.48 -5.65
CA VAL A 106 -6.32 5.07 -5.59
C VAL A 106 -5.96 4.20 -6.80
N LEU A 107 -6.74 3.17 -7.07
CA LEU A 107 -6.50 2.28 -8.20
C LEU A 107 -6.52 3.04 -9.53
N LEU A 108 -7.55 3.85 -9.76
CA LEU A 108 -7.74 4.58 -11.01
C LEU A 108 -6.65 5.63 -11.20
N ILE A 109 -6.44 6.52 -10.24
CA ILE A 109 -5.48 7.62 -10.36
C ILE A 109 -4.06 7.06 -10.50
N TYR A 110 -3.68 6.08 -9.67
CA TYR A 110 -2.36 5.45 -9.77
C TYR A 110 -2.13 4.81 -11.14
N SER A 111 -3.08 3.98 -11.58
CA SER A 111 -3.00 3.27 -12.86
C SER A 111 -2.89 4.28 -14.01
N LEU A 112 -3.81 5.24 -14.08
CA LEU A 112 -3.81 6.26 -15.12
C LEU A 112 -2.53 7.10 -15.12
N THR A 113 -1.91 7.35 -13.96
CA THR A 113 -0.60 8.00 -13.88
C THR A 113 0.51 7.12 -14.45
N VAL A 114 0.65 5.85 -14.04
CA VAL A 114 1.74 4.99 -14.53
C VAL A 114 1.57 4.52 -15.99
N PHE A 115 0.33 4.51 -16.50
CA PHE A 115 0.05 4.39 -17.93
C PHE A 115 0.26 5.71 -18.71
N GLY A 116 0.46 6.82 -17.99
CA GLY A 116 0.68 8.17 -18.52
C GLY A 116 -0.50 8.82 -19.22
N ILE A 117 -1.72 8.37 -18.90
CA ILE A 117 -2.96 9.05 -19.28
C ILE A 117 -3.07 10.35 -18.46
N ILE A 118 -2.74 10.29 -17.17
CA ILE A 118 -2.61 11.48 -16.32
C ILE A 118 -1.15 11.97 -16.41
N PRO A 119 -0.88 13.17 -16.94
CA PRO A 119 0.47 13.66 -17.21
C PRO A 119 1.19 14.18 -15.95
N THR A 120 0.62 13.98 -14.76
CA THR A 120 1.16 14.46 -13.49
C THR A 120 1.16 13.38 -12.42
N LYS A 121 2.29 13.22 -11.74
CA LYS A 121 2.43 12.38 -10.54
C LYS A 121 2.03 13.11 -9.25
N LYS A 122 1.79 14.43 -9.32
CA LYS A 122 1.51 15.26 -8.13
C LYS A 122 0.24 14.83 -7.39
N LEU A 123 -0.73 14.25 -8.09
CA LEU A 123 -1.96 13.73 -7.50
C LEU A 123 -1.70 12.53 -6.58
N LEU A 124 -0.60 11.80 -6.77
CA LEU A 124 -0.26 10.65 -5.93
C LEU A 124 0.20 11.07 -4.52
N TYR A 125 0.76 12.27 -4.36
CA TYR A 125 1.21 12.76 -3.06
C TYR A 125 0.07 12.95 -2.05
N PRO A 126 -0.99 13.73 -2.33
CA PRO A 126 -2.12 13.82 -1.41
C PRO A 126 -2.88 12.49 -1.31
N LEU A 127 -2.93 11.71 -2.40
CA LEU A 127 -3.64 10.43 -2.45
C LEU A 127 -3.08 9.39 -1.46
N PHE A 128 -1.76 9.29 -1.32
CA PHE A 128 -1.12 8.39 -0.34
C PHE A 128 -0.72 9.10 0.95
N GLY A 129 -0.34 10.37 0.86
CA GLY A 129 0.14 11.16 2.00
C GLY A 129 -0.96 11.55 2.97
N LEU A 130 -2.15 11.97 2.50
CA LEU A 130 -3.25 12.34 3.40
C LEU A 130 -3.75 11.14 4.23
N PRO A 131 -4.03 9.96 3.65
CA PRO A 131 -4.41 8.79 4.43
C PRO A 131 -3.32 8.36 5.42
N LEU A 132 -2.04 8.39 4.98
CA LEU A 132 -0.91 8.06 5.86
C LEU A 132 -0.85 8.99 7.08
N LEU A 133 -0.98 10.31 6.88
CA LEU A 133 -1.00 11.29 7.96
C LEU A 133 -2.23 11.11 8.86
N TYR A 134 -3.39 10.85 8.27
CA TYR A 134 -4.62 10.60 9.02
C TYR A 134 -4.48 9.39 9.94
N HIS A 135 -3.96 8.27 9.44
CA HIS A 135 -3.72 7.10 10.26
C HIS A 135 -2.75 7.41 11.40
N ILE A 136 -1.57 7.96 11.09
CA ILE A 136 -0.53 8.24 12.09
C ILE A 136 -1.04 9.18 13.20
N PHE A 137 -1.72 10.27 12.86
CA PHE A 137 -2.04 11.34 13.81
C PHE A 137 -3.44 11.25 14.42
N VAL A 138 -4.39 10.60 13.74
CA VAL A 138 -5.80 10.61 14.15
C VAL A 138 -6.28 9.22 14.55
N GLU A 139 -6.13 8.23 13.67
CA GLU A 139 -6.69 6.90 13.88
C GLU A 139 -5.83 6.07 14.84
N ASP A 140 -4.55 5.91 14.53
CA ASP A 140 -3.64 5.04 15.29
C ASP A 140 -3.32 5.62 16.68
N MET A 141 -3.28 6.95 16.80
CA MET A 141 -3.17 7.60 18.11
C MET A 141 -4.33 7.22 19.03
N LYS A 142 -5.56 7.15 18.51
CA LYS A 142 -6.73 6.79 19.32
C LYS A 142 -6.78 5.29 19.60
N LEU A 143 -6.52 4.46 18.58
CA LEU A 143 -6.67 3.01 18.67
C LEU A 143 -5.55 2.31 19.43
N TYR A 144 -4.34 2.85 19.41
CA TYR A 144 -3.16 2.16 19.94
C TYR A 144 -2.46 2.92 21.06
N VAL A 145 -2.22 4.23 20.89
CA VAL A 145 -1.46 5.02 21.89
C VAL A 145 -2.32 5.47 23.06
N LEU A 146 -3.52 5.96 22.80
CA LEU A 146 -4.43 6.51 23.81
C LEU A 146 -5.47 5.50 24.30
N ALA A 147 -5.45 4.28 23.78
CA ALA A 147 -6.40 3.24 24.11
C ALA A 147 -6.34 2.83 25.59
N LYS A 148 -7.52 2.61 26.17
CA LYS A 148 -7.69 2.12 27.54
C LYS A 148 -8.66 0.93 27.53
N PRO A 149 -8.22 -0.29 27.90
CA PRO A 149 -6.85 -0.66 28.30
C PRO A 149 -5.84 -0.57 27.13
N PRO A 150 -4.52 -0.54 27.42
CA PRO A 150 -3.49 -0.52 26.39
C PRO A 150 -3.59 -1.74 25.46
N VAL A 151 -3.48 -1.49 24.15
CA VAL A 151 -3.48 -2.55 23.14
C VAL A 151 -2.10 -3.23 23.10
N PRO A 152 -2.01 -4.57 23.21
CA PRO A 152 -0.74 -5.28 23.13
C PRO A 152 0.01 -4.97 21.83
N PHE A 153 1.34 -4.80 21.91
CA PHE A 153 2.17 -4.43 20.75
C PHE A 153 2.00 -5.38 19.54
N LEU A 154 1.75 -6.67 19.78
CA LEU A 154 1.52 -7.64 18.71
C LEU A 154 0.34 -7.23 17.81
N GLU A 155 -0.72 -6.64 18.38
CA GLU A 155 -1.89 -6.20 17.63
C GLU A 155 -1.65 -4.93 16.80
N TRP A 156 -0.51 -4.26 16.99
CA TRP A 156 -0.12 -3.11 16.18
C TRP A 156 0.50 -3.53 14.83
N LEU A 157 1.07 -4.74 14.76
CA LEU A 157 1.86 -5.17 13.60
C LEU A 157 1.09 -5.15 12.27
N PRO A 158 -0.19 -5.58 12.20
CA PRO A 158 -0.97 -5.45 10.97
C PRO A 158 -1.13 -4.00 10.53
N GLU A 159 -1.31 -3.05 11.46
CA GLU A 159 -1.47 -1.64 11.12
C GLU A 159 -0.13 -1.01 10.71
N ILE A 160 0.96 -1.29 11.42
CA ILE A 160 2.30 -0.86 11.02
C ILE A 160 2.62 -1.36 9.61
N SER A 161 2.21 -2.59 9.26
CA SER A 161 2.37 -3.11 7.90
C SER A 161 1.60 -2.27 6.85
N VAL A 162 0.39 -1.81 7.18
CA VAL A 162 -0.41 -0.92 6.32
C VAL A 162 0.26 0.43 6.14
N LEU A 163 0.76 1.04 7.22
CA LEU A 163 1.51 2.29 7.17
C LEU A 163 2.75 2.17 6.27
N LEU A 164 3.47 1.04 6.36
CA LEU A 164 4.62 0.77 5.50
C LEU A 164 4.23 0.62 4.03
N ILE A 165 3.09 -0.01 3.72
CA ILE A 165 2.57 -0.06 2.34
C ILE A 165 2.29 1.36 1.83
N MET A 166 1.58 2.18 2.61
CA MET A 166 1.26 3.57 2.23
C MET A 166 2.54 4.42 2.06
N ALA A 167 3.49 4.33 2.99
CA ALA A 167 4.78 5.00 2.90
C ALA A 167 5.60 4.52 1.69
N GLY A 168 5.54 3.22 1.38
CA GLY A 168 6.17 2.63 0.20
C GLY A 168 5.57 3.15 -1.10
N LEU A 169 4.24 3.24 -1.19
CA LEU A 169 3.55 3.81 -2.36
C LEU A 169 3.80 5.31 -2.53
N LEU A 170 3.87 6.06 -1.42
CA LEU A 170 4.26 7.47 -1.45
C LEU A 170 5.70 7.64 -1.95
N SER A 171 6.62 6.79 -1.47
CA SER A 171 8.03 6.81 -1.88
C SER A 171 8.19 6.45 -3.36
N VAL A 172 7.49 5.43 -3.88
CA VAL A 172 7.56 5.11 -5.31
C VAL A 172 7.01 6.25 -6.16
N SER A 173 5.96 6.92 -5.67
CA SER A 173 5.37 8.07 -6.35
C SER A 173 6.37 9.22 -6.46
N ALA A 174 7.21 9.44 -5.44
CA ALA A 174 8.32 10.38 -5.52
C ALA A 174 9.39 9.93 -6.53
N ALA A 175 9.70 8.63 -6.58
CA ALA A 175 10.69 8.06 -7.48
C ALA A 175 10.30 8.06 -8.97
N LEU A 176 8.99 8.05 -9.30
CA LEU A 176 8.50 8.03 -10.68
C LEU A 176 9.12 9.17 -11.50
N LYS A 177 9.75 8.82 -12.63
CA LYS A 177 10.28 9.77 -13.60
C LYS A 177 9.64 9.54 -14.96
N LYS A 178 9.31 10.61 -15.67
CA LYS A 178 8.84 10.49 -17.05
C LYS A 178 10.00 10.01 -17.92
N ASP A 179 9.79 8.94 -18.68
CA ASP A 179 10.74 8.50 -19.72
C ASP A 179 10.72 9.59 -20.81
N ARG A 180 11.90 10.15 -21.11
CA ARG A 180 12.02 11.30 -22.03
C ARG A 180 11.58 10.93 -23.43
#